data_AF-D6Z5Q8-F1
#
_entry.id   AF-D6Z5Q8-F1
#
_cell.length_a   1.000
_cell.length_b   1.000
_cell.length_c   1.000
_cell.angle_alpha   90.00
_cell.angle_beta   90.00
_cell.angle_gamma   90.00
#
_symmetry.space_group_name_H-M   'P 1'
#
loop_
_entity.id
_entity.type
_entity.pdbx_description
1 polymer ?
#
loop_
_entity_poly.entity_id
_entity_poly.type
_entity_poly.pdbx_seq_one_letter_code
_entity_poly.pdbx_strand_id
1 'polypeptide(L)'
;MKNSTNSPLEKIFPVCHRLVTPEKWNLLVGTLAGNEQWEKLPEAIASQSQNLALPPYLAELATLEAAVWACRNEPVKPPAKTEEKKLNPSLQILNCTWRNLANMLAPEAQQQPAPEPGEETLLVWLGPRSGRVRVQAATADDLLALKITAEQLAIGPTALEFGVAVANMHRVVEEARKKGLILAPEPLLVRDREKFTPQTKEFKRFLTPRVFTLQWHITQACDLNCKHCYDRSSRHTMSLERAFQVLDQLESFCDSRQVRGKVTFTGGNPLLYPQFNTLYRETVKRGFPVGILGNPASRERMEELVAIQAPTFYQVSLEGVPEHNDFVRQAGYFERVLAFLPILKELGIFSQVMLTLTRDNMAQVLPLGEILRDKADLFTFNRLSAVGEGAQLLMPDPAEYQAFLREYMQETGNNPVLGLKDNLINIIRDEKGRKPFGGCTGFGCGAGFNFATLLSDGELHACRKFPSYLGNIYREGLAAAYDSPAGKRYRAGSAGCRSCKLLPACGGCQAVIYSSGLDPAHDRDPYCFYAQAPAQP
;
A
#
# COMPACT_ATOMS: atom_id res chain seq x y z
N MET A 1 15.62 -29.78 -55.24
CA MET A 1 14.85 -28.87 -54.37
C MET A 1 13.93 -29.69 -53.47
N LYS A 2 14.43 -30.17 -52.34
CA LYS A 2 13.62 -30.86 -51.32
C LYS A 2 14.15 -30.54 -49.92
N ASN A 3 13.21 -30.35 -49.01
CA ASN A 3 13.28 -30.27 -47.55
C ASN A 3 13.72 -28.93 -46.93
N SER A 4 12.82 -27.95 -46.95
CA SER A 4 12.73 -26.98 -45.84
C SER A 4 11.95 -27.61 -44.67
N THR A 5 12.59 -28.54 -43.95
CA THR A 5 12.13 -28.97 -42.63
C THR A 5 12.85 -28.12 -41.59
N ASN A 6 12.36 -26.91 -41.29
CA ASN A 6 12.75 -26.25 -40.04
C ASN A 6 12.33 -27.18 -38.89
N SER A 7 13.31 -27.66 -38.13
CA SER A 7 13.07 -28.59 -37.03
C SER A 7 12.19 -27.93 -35.95
N PRO A 8 11.23 -28.65 -35.34
CA PRO A 8 10.53 -28.21 -34.13
C PRO A 8 11.49 -27.71 -33.03
N LEU A 9 12.69 -28.31 -32.94
CA LEU A 9 13.69 -27.99 -31.92
C LEU A 9 14.26 -26.57 -32.07
N GLU A 10 14.41 -26.04 -33.29
CA GLU A 10 14.90 -24.67 -33.49
C GLU A 10 13.91 -23.62 -32.99
N LYS A 11 12.61 -23.96 -32.93
CA LYS A 11 11.57 -23.11 -32.34
C LYS A 11 11.55 -23.18 -30.82
N ILE A 12 11.96 -24.32 -30.26
CA ILE A 12 12.03 -24.57 -28.82
C ILE A 12 13.31 -23.93 -28.24
N PHE A 13 14.42 -24.04 -28.97
CA PHE A 13 15.77 -23.65 -28.56
C PHE A 13 16.44 -22.65 -29.52
N PRO A 14 15.79 -21.52 -29.86
CA PRO A 14 16.28 -20.58 -30.86
C PRO A 14 17.63 -19.94 -30.50
N VAL A 15 17.93 -19.73 -29.22
CA VAL A 15 19.20 -19.14 -28.79
C VAL A 15 20.31 -20.17 -28.81
N CYS A 16 20.09 -21.37 -28.26
CA CYS A 16 21.06 -22.45 -28.34
C CYS A 16 21.43 -22.78 -29.80
N HIS A 17 20.44 -22.82 -30.70
CA HIS A 17 20.69 -23.04 -32.12
C HIS A 17 21.58 -21.96 -32.74
N ARG A 18 21.42 -20.67 -32.37
CA ARG A 18 22.26 -19.58 -32.89
C ARG A 18 23.69 -19.60 -32.37
N LEU A 19 23.94 -20.20 -31.21
CA LEU A 19 25.26 -20.23 -30.56
C LEU A 19 26.13 -21.42 -31.01
N VAL A 20 25.56 -22.36 -31.77
CA VAL A 20 26.21 -23.60 -32.19
C VAL A 20 26.26 -23.65 -33.72
N THR A 21 27.33 -24.22 -34.28
CA THR A 21 27.42 -24.36 -35.75
C THR A 21 26.42 -25.41 -36.25
N PRO A 22 25.97 -25.33 -37.52
CA PRO A 22 25.00 -26.29 -38.07
C PRO A 22 25.43 -27.77 -37.92
N GLU A 23 26.72 -28.08 -38.05
CA GLU A 23 27.27 -29.43 -37.93
C GLU A 23 27.14 -29.96 -36.49
N LYS A 24 27.53 -29.14 -35.52
CA LYS A 24 27.43 -29.47 -34.09
C LYS A 24 25.97 -29.59 -33.65
N TRP A 25 25.09 -28.74 -34.16
CA TRP A 25 23.65 -28.82 -33.90
C TRP A 25 23.05 -30.12 -34.42
N ASN A 26 23.38 -30.51 -35.65
CA ASN A 26 22.90 -31.76 -36.23
C ASN A 26 23.41 -32.99 -35.46
N LEU A 27 24.65 -32.97 -34.95
CA LEU A 27 25.17 -34.02 -34.08
C LEU A 27 24.37 -34.12 -32.77
N LEU A 28 24.09 -32.98 -32.12
CA LEU A 28 23.27 -32.93 -30.90
C LEU A 28 21.86 -33.48 -31.15
N VAL A 29 21.18 -32.99 -32.19
CA VAL A 29 19.82 -33.43 -32.54
C VAL A 29 19.80 -34.89 -32.97
N GLY A 30 20.84 -35.39 -33.65
CA GLY A 30 20.95 -36.78 -34.06
C GLY A 30 21.03 -37.79 -32.91
N THR A 31 21.39 -37.33 -31.70
CA THR A 31 21.33 -38.17 -30.49
C THR A 31 19.92 -38.33 -29.92
N LEU A 32 18.97 -37.49 -30.35
CA LEU A 32 17.57 -37.55 -29.93
C LEU A 32 16.78 -38.46 -30.87
N ALA A 33 15.98 -39.38 -30.33
CA ALA A 33 15.15 -40.28 -31.13
C ALA A 33 13.89 -39.58 -31.68
N GLY A 34 14.09 -38.55 -32.50
CA GLY A 34 13.04 -37.73 -33.12
C GLY A 34 12.63 -36.49 -32.31
N ASN A 35 11.73 -35.70 -32.89
CA ASN A 35 11.30 -34.39 -32.35
C ASN A 35 10.46 -34.47 -31.05
N GLU A 36 10.02 -35.66 -30.65
CA GLU A 36 9.20 -35.90 -29.45
C GLU A 36 10.01 -36.00 -28.15
N GLN A 37 11.35 -35.91 -28.20
CA GLN A 37 12.23 -35.97 -27.03
C GLN A 37 13.00 -34.67 -26.80
N TRP A 38 12.40 -33.53 -27.14
CA TRP A 38 13.02 -32.22 -27.03
C TRP A 38 13.47 -31.89 -25.60
N GLU A 39 12.78 -32.43 -24.59
CA GLU A 39 13.09 -32.30 -23.16
C GLU A 39 14.47 -32.88 -22.81
N LYS A 40 15.00 -33.80 -23.61
CA LYS A 40 16.32 -34.41 -23.39
C LYS A 40 17.48 -33.63 -24.01
N LEU A 41 17.21 -32.59 -24.80
CA LEU A 41 18.28 -31.80 -25.44
C LEU A 41 19.26 -31.18 -24.42
N PRO A 42 18.82 -30.62 -23.26
CA PRO A 42 19.75 -30.10 -22.26
C PRO A 42 20.74 -31.16 -21.75
N GLU A 43 20.26 -32.39 -21.50
CA GLU A 43 21.11 -33.52 -21.07
C GLU A 43 22.07 -33.95 -22.19
N ALA A 44 21.60 -33.99 -23.43
CA ALA A 44 22.45 -34.29 -24.59
C ALA A 44 23.58 -33.25 -24.75
N ILE A 45 23.25 -31.95 -24.62
CA ILE A 45 24.24 -30.86 -24.64
C ILE A 45 25.25 -31.03 -23.50
N ALA A 46 24.79 -31.33 -22.29
CA ALA A 46 25.68 -31.54 -21.14
C ALA A 46 26.66 -32.70 -21.40
N SER A 47 26.17 -33.82 -21.94
CA SER A 47 26.99 -35.01 -22.22
C SER A 47 28.02 -34.82 -23.34
N GLN A 48 27.75 -33.95 -24.31
CA GLN A 48 28.61 -33.69 -25.47
C GLN A 48 29.38 -32.37 -25.37
N SER A 49 29.23 -31.61 -24.27
CA SER A 49 29.78 -30.26 -24.13
C SER A 49 31.29 -30.20 -24.35
N GLN A 50 32.03 -31.14 -23.75
CA GLN A 50 33.49 -31.24 -23.93
C GLN A 50 33.86 -31.77 -25.32
N ASN A 51 33.21 -32.84 -25.78
CA ASN A 51 33.52 -33.50 -27.06
C ASN A 51 33.33 -32.56 -28.27
N LEU A 52 32.29 -31.72 -28.22
CA LEU A 52 31.95 -30.79 -29.31
C LEU A 52 32.45 -29.36 -29.04
N ALA A 53 33.19 -29.13 -27.95
CA ALA A 53 33.65 -27.80 -27.53
C ALA A 53 32.51 -26.76 -27.59
N LEU A 54 31.42 -27.03 -26.86
CA LEU A 54 30.24 -26.16 -26.78
C LEU A 54 30.46 -25.07 -25.70
N PRO A 55 29.73 -23.94 -25.75
CA PRO A 55 29.72 -22.99 -24.65
C PRO A 55 29.34 -23.72 -23.35
N PRO A 56 30.09 -23.52 -22.25
CA PRO A 56 29.91 -24.31 -21.02
C PRO A 56 28.54 -24.09 -20.35
N TYR A 57 27.89 -22.95 -20.61
CA TYR A 57 26.54 -22.62 -20.15
C TYR A 57 25.41 -23.13 -21.07
N LEU A 58 25.73 -23.72 -22.22
CA LEU A 58 24.72 -24.04 -23.25
C LEU A 58 23.67 -25.03 -22.75
N ALA A 59 24.05 -25.99 -21.90
CA ALA A 59 23.11 -26.94 -21.31
C ALA A 59 22.07 -26.24 -20.41
N GLU A 60 22.51 -25.35 -19.54
CA GLU A 60 21.61 -24.58 -18.67
C GLU A 60 20.76 -23.57 -19.46
N LEU A 61 21.31 -22.97 -20.51
CA LEU A 61 20.54 -22.14 -21.43
C LEU A 61 19.47 -22.96 -22.16
N ALA A 62 19.77 -24.19 -22.56
CA ALA A 62 18.78 -25.10 -23.13
C ALA A 62 17.69 -25.44 -22.10
N THR A 63 18.05 -25.72 -20.84
CA THR A 63 17.06 -25.92 -19.76
C THR A 63 16.14 -24.70 -19.61
N LEU A 64 16.68 -23.49 -19.70
CA LEU A 64 15.91 -22.25 -19.65
C LEU A 64 14.97 -22.10 -20.85
N GLU A 65 15.44 -22.34 -22.08
CA GLU A 65 14.62 -22.31 -23.29
C GLU A 65 13.51 -23.37 -23.26
N ALA A 66 13.83 -24.57 -22.79
CA ALA A 66 12.88 -25.64 -22.53
C ALA A 66 11.77 -25.20 -21.55
N ALA A 67 12.14 -24.59 -20.42
CA ALA A 67 11.19 -24.06 -19.44
C ALA A 67 10.29 -22.97 -20.05
N VAL A 68 10.85 -22.08 -20.88
CA VAL A 68 10.08 -21.04 -21.58
C VAL A 68 9.09 -21.65 -22.56
N TRP A 69 9.50 -22.68 -23.31
CA TRP A 69 8.65 -23.39 -24.25
C TRP A 69 7.52 -24.14 -23.54
N ALA A 70 7.85 -24.91 -22.50
CA ALA A 70 6.90 -25.61 -21.63
C ALA A 70 5.86 -24.63 -21.09
N CYS A 71 6.30 -23.56 -20.43
CA CYS A 71 5.45 -22.54 -19.84
C CYS A 71 4.48 -21.88 -20.84
N ARG A 72 4.86 -21.83 -22.13
CA ARG A 72 4.03 -21.27 -23.20
C ARG A 72 3.01 -22.24 -23.77
N ASN A 73 3.38 -23.51 -23.91
CA ASN A 73 2.66 -24.48 -24.73
C ASN A 73 1.96 -25.59 -23.92
N GLU A 74 2.31 -25.77 -22.64
CA GLU A 74 1.66 -26.74 -21.76
C GLU A 74 0.25 -26.29 -21.33
N PRO A 75 -0.63 -27.25 -20.93
CA PRO A 75 -2.03 -26.96 -20.61
C PRO A 75 -2.24 -26.14 -19.33
N VAL A 76 -1.22 -26.04 -18.46
CA VAL A 76 -1.34 -25.40 -17.14
C VAL A 76 -1.28 -23.88 -17.27
N LYS A 77 -2.42 -23.28 -17.63
CA LYS A 77 -2.58 -21.82 -17.66
C LYS A 77 -3.03 -21.30 -16.29
N PRO A 78 -2.46 -20.20 -15.80
CA PRO A 78 -2.95 -19.59 -14.56
C PRO A 78 -4.40 -19.12 -14.78
N PRO A 79 -5.30 -19.41 -13.83
CA PRO A 79 -6.68 -18.98 -13.96
C PRO A 79 -6.77 -17.44 -13.92
N ALA A 80 -7.77 -16.88 -14.61
CA ALA A 80 -8.00 -15.44 -14.64
C ALA A 80 -8.38 -14.86 -13.26
N LYS A 81 -8.96 -15.71 -12.38
CA LYS A 81 -9.33 -15.42 -11.00
C LYS A 81 -8.95 -16.60 -10.11
N THR A 82 -8.69 -16.34 -8.84
CA THR A 82 -8.43 -17.38 -7.82
C THR A 82 -9.21 -17.04 -6.56
N GLU A 83 -9.65 -18.06 -5.83
CA GLU A 83 -10.35 -17.89 -4.56
C GLU A 83 -9.38 -17.82 -3.38
N GLU A 84 -8.22 -18.47 -3.53
CA GLU A 84 -7.16 -18.55 -2.52
C GLU A 84 -5.84 -17.97 -3.05
N LYS A 85 -4.98 -17.59 -2.12
CA LYS A 85 -3.61 -17.15 -2.41
C LYS A 85 -2.74 -18.38 -2.68
N LYS A 86 -2.10 -18.46 -3.85
CA LYS A 86 -1.23 -19.58 -4.25
C LYS A 86 -0.15 -19.16 -5.23
N LEU A 87 0.87 -19.99 -5.39
CA LEU A 87 1.86 -19.79 -6.45
C LEU A 87 1.20 -19.86 -7.82
N ASN A 88 1.75 -19.13 -8.79
CA ASN A 88 1.36 -19.29 -10.17
C ASN A 88 1.65 -20.74 -10.61
N PRO A 89 0.66 -21.50 -11.08
CA PRO A 89 0.85 -22.91 -11.40
C PRO A 89 1.77 -23.15 -12.60
N SER A 90 2.06 -22.11 -13.40
CA SER A 90 3.05 -22.15 -14.49
C SER A 90 4.47 -21.76 -14.05
N LEU A 91 4.67 -21.42 -12.77
CA LEU A 91 5.97 -21.01 -12.24
C LEU A 91 6.93 -22.20 -12.21
N GLN A 92 8.07 -22.03 -12.87
CA GLN A 92 9.22 -22.90 -12.78
C GLN A 92 10.39 -22.13 -12.14
N ILE A 93 11.12 -22.81 -11.26
CA ILE A 93 12.29 -22.26 -10.55
C ILE A 93 13.49 -23.08 -11.00
N LEU A 94 14.45 -22.44 -11.65
CA LEU A 94 15.66 -23.08 -12.17
C LEU A 94 16.86 -22.58 -11.36
N ASN A 95 17.65 -23.50 -10.81
CA ASN A 95 18.93 -23.16 -10.18
C ASN A 95 20.04 -23.39 -11.20
N CYS A 96 20.76 -22.32 -11.51
CA CYS A 96 21.79 -22.28 -12.53
C CYS A 96 23.15 -22.04 -11.87
N THR A 97 24.21 -22.62 -12.43
CA THR A 97 25.60 -22.33 -12.05
C THR A 97 26.22 -21.20 -12.87
N TRP A 98 25.42 -20.62 -13.76
CA TRP A 98 25.75 -19.45 -14.58
C TRP A 98 24.74 -18.32 -14.36
N ARG A 99 25.26 -17.09 -14.31
CA ARG A 99 24.48 -15.86 -14.22
C ARG A 99 24.20 -15.30 -15.60
N ASN A 100 23.22 -14.40 -15.68
CA ASN A 100 22.88 -13.63 -16.89
C ASN A 100 22.32 -14.48 -18.04
N LEU A 101 21.90 -15.74 -17.80
CA LEU A 101 21.31 -16.57 -18.86
C LEU A 101 19.99 -16.00 -19.37
N ALA A 102 19.18 -15.37 -18.50
CA ALA A 102 17.94 -14.72 -18.88
C ALA A 102 18.14 -13.59 -19.92
N ASN A 103 19.29 -12.92 -19.88
CA ASN A 103 19.64 -11.83 -20.79
C ASN A 103 19.76 -12.32 -22.24
N MET A 104 20.14 -13.58 -22.43
CA MET A 104 20.31 -14.20 -23.75
C MET A 104 18.98 -14.36 -24.50
N LEU A 105 17.86 -14.37 -23.77
CA LEU A 105 16.50 -14.46 -24.34
C LEU A 105 15.92 -13.09 -24.72
N ALA A 106 16.55 -11.99 -24.27
CA ALA A 106 16.05 -10.65 -24.54
C ALA A 106 16.30 -10.25 -26.01
N PRO A 107 15.40 -9.46 -26.63
CA PRO A 107 15.62 -8.93 -27.99
C PRO A 107 16.92 -8.12 -28.15
N GLU A 108 17.39 -7.51 -27.05
CA GLU A 108 18.55 -6.62 -26.98
C GLU A 108 19.77 -7.29 -26.30
N ALA A 109 19.87 -8.62 -26.38
CA ALA A 109 20.90 -9.41 -25.68
C ALA A 109 22.35 -8.89 -25.86
N GLN A 110 22.67 -8.27 -27.01
CA GLN A 110 24.01 -7.73 -27.30
C GLN A 110 24.44 -6.57 -26.39
N GLN A 111 23.49 -5.88 -25.74
CA GLN A 111 23.77 -4.77 -24.82
C GLN A 111 23.74 -5.20 -23.35
N GLN A 112 23.46 -6.48 -23.08
CA GLN A 112 23.35 -7.00 -21.72
C GLN A 112 24.62 -7.77 -21.33
N PRO A 113 24.89 -7.90 -20.02
CA PRO A 113 26.03 -8.69 -19.54
C PRO A 113 25.99 -10.12 -20.10
N ALA A 114 27.15 -10.59 -20.56
CA ALA A 114 27.31 -11.95 -21.05
C ALA A 114 27.17 -12.98 -19.91
N PRO A 115 26.87 -14.25 -20.22
CA PRO A 115 26.90 -15.32 -19.24
C PRO A 115 28.26 -15.44 -18.54
N GLU A 116 28.24 -15.53 -17.21
CA GLU A 116 29.43 -15.69 -16.37
C GLU A 116 29.20 -16.79 -15.31
N PRO A 117 30.25 -17.48 -14.85
CA PRO A 117 30.12 -18.45 -13.76
C PRO A 117 29.60 -17.79 -12.47
N GLY A 118 28.63 -18.41 -11.83
CA GLY A 118 28.06 -17.97 -10.56
C GLY A 118 26.63 -18.46 -10.37
N GLU A 119 26.24 -18.72 -9.12
CA GLU A 119 24.91 -19.23 -8.81
C GLU A 119 23.84 -18.16 -9.08
N GLU A 120 22.77 -18.56 -9.77
CA GLU A 120 21.60 -17.73 -10.02
C GLU A 120 20.34 -18.58 -10.03
N THR A 121 19.31 -18.14 -9.31
CA THR A 121 17.97 -18.74 -9.41
C THR A 121 17.16 -17.95 -10.43
N LEU A 122 16.66 -18.62 -11.47
CA LEU A 122 15.79 -18.03 -12.48
C LEU A 122 14.34 -18.44 -12.24
N LEU A 123 13.43 -17.49 -12.45
CA LEU A 123 11.98 -17.69 -12.40
C LEU A 123 11.43 -17.61 -13.81
N VAL A 124 10.66 -18.62 -14.21
CA VAL A 124 9.96 -18.67 -15.51
C VAL A 124 8.47 -18.87 -15.25
N TRP A 125 7.59 -17.98 -15.72
CA TRP A 125 6.14 -18.12 -15.51
C TRP A 125 5.31 -17.43 -16.59
N LEU A 126 4.08 -17.90 -16.76
CA LEU A 126 3.11 -17.28 -17.66
C LEU A 126 2.43 -16.12 -16.94
N GLY A 127 2.60 -14.91 -17.46
CA GLY A 127 1.98 -13.72 -16.90
C GLY A 127 0.45 -13.77 -17.01
N PRO A 128 -0.31 -13.81 -15.90
CA PRO A 128 -1.75 -14.12 -15.93
C PRO A 128 -2.60 -13.08 -16.67
N ARG A 129 -2.12 -11.83 -16.75
CA ARG A 129 -2.80 -10.73 -17.48
C ARG A 129 -2.27 -10.51 -18.89
N SER A 130 -1.00 -10.79 -19.14
CA SER A 130 -0.37 -10.55 -20.44
C SER A 130 -0.43 -11.76 -21.37
N GLY A 131 -0.62 -12.97 -20.85
CA GLY A 131 -0.50 -14.21 -21.62
C GLY A 131 0.89 -14.45 -22.21
N ARG A 132 1.91 -13.76 -21.67
CA ARG A 132 3.30 -13.82 -22.11
C ARG A 132 4.14 -14.50 -21.05
N VAL A 133 5.04 -15.39 -21.46
CA VAL A 133 6.06 -15.96 -20.57
C VAL A 133 7.00 -14.84 -20.13
N ARG A 134 7.32 -14.86 -18.83
CA ARG A 134 8.28 -13.97 -18.20
C ARG A 134 9.44 -14.80 -17.68
N VAL A 135 10.62 -14.23 -17.78
CA VAL A 135 11.88 -14.79 -17.25
C VAL A 135 12.56 -13.68 -16.48
N GLN A 136 13.02 -13.95 -15.26
CA GLN A 136 13.86 -13.03 -14.50
C GLN A 136 14.77 -13.80 -13.54
N ALA A 137 15.89 -13.18 -13.15
CA ALA A 137 16.62 -13.59 -11.96
C ALA A 137 15.79 -13.31 -10.70
N ALA A 138 15.74 -14.28 -9.78
CA ALA A 138 15.00 -14.16 -8.53
C ALA A 138 15.70 -13.17 -7.60
N THR A 139 14.95 -12.22 -7.07
CA THR A 139 15.42 -11.38 -5.95
C THR A 139 15.12 -12.07 -4.61
N ALA A 140 15.78 -11.64 -3.53
CA ALA A 140 15.46 -12.12 -2.18
C ALA A 140 13.98 -11.86 -1.81
N ASP A 141 13.43 -10.71 -2.21
CA ASP A 141 12.01 -10.37 -2.04
C ASP A 141 11.10 -11.35 -2.79
N ASP A 142 11.47 -11.76 -4.02
CA ASP A 142 10.70 -12.75 -4.78
C ASP A 142 10.71 -14.11 -4.08
N LEU A 143 11.88 -14.61 -3.67
CA LEU A 143 12.02 -15.90 -3.00
C LEU A 143 11.28 -15.92 -1.65
N LEU A 144 11.37 -14.83 -0.87
CA LEU A 144 10.63 -14.69 0.38
C LEU A 144 9.12 -14.72 0.14
N ALA A 145 8.61 -14.01 -0.86
CA ALA A 145 7.20 -14.00 -1.20
C ALA A 145 6.70 -15.40 -1.64
N LEU A 146 7.52 -16.12 -2.42
CA LEU A 146 7.25 -17.50 -2.81
C LEU A 146 7.20 -18.42 -1.59
N LYS A 147 8.17 -18.35 -0.68
CA LYS A 147 8.20 -19.14 0.56
C LYS A 147 6.99 -18.87 1.46
N ILE A 148 6.68 -17.60 1.73
CA ILE A 148 5.50 -17.19 2.51
C ILE A 148 4.22 -17.80 1.93
N THR A 149 4.12 -17.86 0.60
CA THR A 149 2.90 -18.36 -0.07
C THR A 149 2.86 -19.87 -0.13
N ALA A 150 3.98 -20.53 -0.48
CA ALA A 150 4.08 -21.98 -0.60
C ALA A 150 3.84 -22.70 0.73
N GLU A 151 4.42 -22.18 1.80
CA GLU A 151 4.35 -22.76 3.14
C GLU A 151 3.22 -22.16 3.99
N GLN A 152 2.44 -21.23 3.43
CA GLN A 152 1.32 -20.56 4.11
C GLN A 152 1.75 -19.91 5.45
N LEU A 153 2.93 -19.28 5.46
CA LEU A 153 3.50 -18.70 6.67
C LEU A 153 2.59 -17.60 7.26
N ALA A 154 2.34 -17.69 8.56
CA ALA A 154 1.65 -16.64 9.30
C ALA A 154 2.57 -15.42 9.42
N ILE A 155 2.21 -14.32 8.75
CA ILE A 155 3.08 -13.13 8.62
C ILE A 155 3.45 -12.55 9.99
N GLY A 156 2.50 -12.45 10.92
CA GLY A 156 2.75 -11.85 12.23
C GLY A 156 3.77 -12.60 13.09
N PRO A 157 3.58 -13.91 13.37
CA PRO A 157 4.55 -14.69 14.13
C PRO A 157 5.92 -14.76 13.44
N THR A 158 5.96 -14.96 12.12
CA THR A 158 7.21 -14.99 11.35
C THR A 158 7.94 -13.64 11.41
N ALA A 159 7.22 -12.51 11.32
CA ALA A 159 7.81 -11.18 11.46
C ALA A 159 8.48 -10.99 12.83
N LEU A 160 7.82 -11.44 13.90
CA LEU A 160 8.35 -11.36 15.26
C LEU A 160 9.58 -12.26 15.47
N GLU A 161 9.55 -13.48 14.93
CA GLU A 161 10.63 -14.45 15.04
C GLU A 161 11.92 -13.97 14.36
N PHE A 162 11.80 -13.44 13.14
CA PHE A 162 12.95 -13.03 12.32
C PHE A 162 13.28 -11.54 12.40
N GLY A 163 12.56 -10.76 13.21
CA GLY A 163 12.78 -9.32 13.34
C GLY A 163 12.51 -8.53 12.05
N VAL A 164 11.61 -9.02 11.19
CA VAL A 164 11.24 -8.38 9.92
C VAL A 164 9.94 -7.59 10.08
N ALA A 165 9.87 -6.37 9.57
CA ALA A 165 8.65 -5.57 9.65
C ALA A 165 7.46 -6.27 8.94
N VAL A 166 6.32 -6.41 9.62
CA VAL A 166 5.07 -6.98 9.05
C VAL A 166 4.67 -6.26 7.74
N ALA A 167 4.83 -4.93 7.69
CA ALA A 167 4.55 -4.15 6.49
C ALA A 167 5.41 -4.58 5.29
N ASN A 168 6.68 -4.92 5.52
CA ASN A 168 7.60 -5.35 4.47
C ASN A 168 7.22 -6.74 3.95
N MET A 169 6.87 -7.68 4.83
CA MET A 169 6.39 -9.01 4.41
C MET A 169 5.13 -8.92 3.54
N HIS A 170 4.17 -8.06 3.91
CA HIS A 170 3.00 -7.81 3.07
C HIS A 170 3.36 -7.14 1.73
N ARG A 171 4.34 -6.23 1.73
CA ARG A 171 4.83 -5.56 0.51
C ARG A 171 5.41 -6.58 -0.47
N VAL A 172 6.30 -7.46 -0.03
CA VAL A 172 6.95 -8.43 -0.94
C VAL A 172 5.93 -9.38 -1.58
N VAL A 173 4.94 -9.83 -0.81
CA VAL A 173 3.84 -10.66 -1.33
C VAL A 173 3.01 -9.91 -2.37
N GLU A 174 2.66 -8.64 -2.12
CA GLU A 174 1.89 -7.84 -3.09
C GLU A 174 2.70 -7.52 -4.35
N GLU A 175 4.00 -7.29 -4.25
CA GLU A 175 4.86 -7.09 -5.43
C GLU A 175 4.99 -8.37 -6.27
N ALA A 176 5.21 -9.53 -5.64
CA ALA A 176 5.20 -10.81 -6.33
C ALA A 176 3.82 -11.11 -6.98
N ARG A 177 2.71 -10.72 -6.34
CA ARG A 177 1.37 -10.78 -6.93
C ARG A 177 1.23 -9.87 -8.15
N LYS A 178 1.75 -8.63 -8.11
CA LYS A 178 1.76 -7.71 -9.27
C LYS A 178 2.60 -8.25 -10.43
N LYS A 179 3.72 -8.93 -10.14
CA LYS A 179 4.55 -9.65 -11.13
C LYS A 179 3.82 -10.87 -11.72
N GLY A 180 2.83 -11.40 -11.01
CA GLY A 180 2.10 -12.60 -11.37
C GLY A 180 2.78 -13.90 -10.95
N LEU A 181 3.76 -13.82 -10.03
CA LEU A 181 4.39 -14.99 -9.41
C LEU A 181 3.43 -15.67 -8.41
N ILE A 182 2.60 -14.85 -7.76
CA ILE A 182 1.55 -15.27 -6.82
C ILE A 182 0.20 -14.88 -7.42
N LEU A 183 -0.75 -15.80 -7.37
CA LEU A 183 -2.15 -15.54 -7.63
C LEU A 183 -2.84 -15.32 -6.28
N ALA A 184 -3.71 -14.32 -6.19
CA ALA A 184 -4.50 -14.05 -5.00
C ALA A 184 -5.88 -13.52 -5.39
N PRO A 185 -6.90 -13.71 -4.55
CA PRO A 185 -8.23 -13.18 -4.82
C PRO A 185 -8.22 -11.66 -5.03
N GLU A 186 -9.18 -11.19 -5.82
CA GLU A 186 -9.42 -9.76 -5.98
C GLU A 186 -10.27 -9.25 -4.81
N PRO A 187 -9.99 -8.08 -4.25
CA PRO A 187 -10.73 -7.57 -3.10
C PRO A 187 -12.23 -7.43 -3.37
N LEU A 188 -13.03 -7.77 -2.36
CA LEU A 188 -14.49 -7.62 -2.39
C LEU A 188 -14.94 -6.24 -1.90
N LEU A 189 -14.04 -5.46 -1.28
CA LEU A 189 -14.26 -4.04 -1.08
C LEU A 189 -14.17 -3.33 -2.43
N VAL A 190 -15.30 -2.91 -2.97
CA VAL A 190 -15.37 -2.21 -4.26
C VAL A 190 -16.30 -1.02 -4.14
N ARG A 191 -15.88 0.13 -4.67
CA ARG A 191 -16.78 1.29 -4.82
C ARG A 191 -17.92 0.93 -5.78
N ASP A 192 -19.11 1.41 -5.47
CA ASP A 192 -20.29 1.32 -6.33
C ASP A 192 -19.98 1.89 -7.72
N ARG A 193 -19.99 1.04 -8.75
CA ARG A 193 -19.56 1.42 -10.10
C ARG A 193 -20.53 2.35 -10.81
N GLU A 194 -21.80 2.35 -10.41
CA GLU A 194 -22.79 3.28 -10.93
C GLU A 194 -22.52 4.69 -10.42
N LYS A 195 -22.05 4.80 -9.16
CA LYS A 195 -21.72 6.09 -8.53
C LYS A 195 -20.29 6.56 -8.82
N PHE A 196 -19.35 5.64 -8.98
CA PHE A 196 -17.93 5.91 -9.19
C PHE A 196 -17.48 5.40 -10.56
N THR A 197 -17.83 6.13 -11.61
CA THR A 197 -17.45 5.78 -12.99
C THR A 197 -16.04 6.33 -13.30
N PRO A 198 -15.03 5.48 -13.52
CA PRO A 198 -13.68 5.94 -13.85
C PRO A 198 -13.62 6.37 -15.32
N GLN A 199 -13.32 7.65 -15.56
CA GLN A 199 -13.19 8.19 -16.93
C GLN A 199 -11.93 7.69 -17.66
N THR A 200 -10.87 7.36 -16.91
CA THR A 200 -9.61 6.86 -17.47
C THR A 200 -9.08 5.65 -16.70
N LYS A 201 -8.09 4.94 -17.27
CA LYS A 201 -7.48 3.76 -16.63
C LYS A 201 -6.80 4.10 -15.30
N GLU A 202 -6.29 5.30 -15.15
CA GLU A 202 -5.61 5.79 -13.95
C GLU A 202 -6.53 5.84 -12.73
N PHE A 203 -7.83 6.10 -12.93
CA PHE A 203 -8.81 6.15 -11.84
C PHE A 203 -9.27 4.76 -11.36
N LYS A 204 -9.11 3.71 -12.18
CA LYS A 204 -9.57 2.35 -11.83
C LYS A 204 -8.96 1.83 -10.54
N ARG A 205 -7.72 2.23 -10.23
CA ARG A 205 -7.02 1.80 -9.00
C ARG A 205 -7.69 2.29 -7.71
N PHE A 206 -8.51 3.33 -7.77
CA PHE A 206 -9.18 3.89 -6.59
C PHE A 206 -10.57 3.30 -6.34
N LEU A 207 -10.98 2.31 -7.12
CA LEU A 207 -12.26 1.63 -6.92
C LEU A 207 -12.15 0.42 -5.98
N THR A 208 -10.95 -0.12 -5.79
CA THR A 208 -10.76 -1.41 -5.11
C THR A 208 -9.50 -1.34 -4.22
N PRO A 209 -9.64 -1.13 -2.91
CA PRO A 209 -8.54 -1.13 -1.98
C PRO A 209 -8.13 -2.57 -1.64
N ARG A 210 -6.84 -2.76 -1.39
CA ARG A 210 -6.27 -4.03 -0.90
C ARG A 210 -6.02 -4.02 0.61
N VAL A 211 -6.23 -2.88 1.26
CA VAL A 211 -6.00 -2.68 2.68
C VAL A 211 -7.22 -1.99 3.27
N PHE A 212 -7.71 -2.51 4.39
CA PHE A 212 -8.67 -1.86 5.26
C PHE A 212 -7.96 -1.38 6.52
N THR A 213 -8.12 -0.10 6.86
CA THR A 213 -7.48 0.50 8.04
C THR A 213 -8.51 0.71 9.15
N LEU A 214 -8.28 0.10 10.30
CA LEU A 214 -8.98 0.42 11.54
C LEU A 214 -8.19 1.52 12.27
N GLN A 215 -8.75 2.74 12.30
CA GLN A 215 -8.23 3.78 13.18
C GLN A 215 -8.88 3.64 14.54
N TRP A 216 -8.08 3.27 15.52
CA TRP A 216 -8.58 2.72 16.75
C TRP A 216 -8.26 3.64 17.92
N HIS A 217 -9.31 4.27 18.44
CA HIS A 217 -9.28 5.01 19.68
C HIS A 217 -9.41 4.02 20.84
N ILE A 218 -8.29 3.59 21.37
CA ILE A 218 -8.25 2.58 22.44
C ILE A 218 -8.51 3.17 23.83
N THR A 219 -8.37 4.49 23.96
CA THR A 219 -8.61 5.26 25.18
C THR A 219 -9.08 6.67 24.84
N GLN A 220 -9.68 7.37 25.81
CA GLN A 220 -9.88 8.82 25.78
C GLN A 220 -8.89 9.58 26.67
N ALA A 221 -8.04 8.87 27.42
CA ALA A 221 -7.01 9.50 28.26
C ALA A 221 -6.01 10.26 27.39
N CYS A 222 -5.78 11.53 27.71
CA CYS A 222 -4.85 12.40 27.01
C CYS A 222 -4.10 13.27 28.01
N ASP A 223 -2.81 13.49 27.78
CA ASP A 223 -1.95 14.39 28.54
C ASP A 223 -2.05 15.85 28.06
N LEU A 224 -2.96 16.17 27.12
CA LEU A 224 -3.15 17.50 26.55
C LEU A 224 -4.61 17.92 26.52
N ASN A 225 -4.84 19.23 26.52
CA ASN A 225 -6.14 19.87 26.31
C ASN A 225 -6.11 20.80 25.07
N CYS A 226 -5.87 20.21 23.88
CA CYS A 226 -5.71 20.97 22.63
C CYS A 226 -7.01 21.70 22.22
N LYS A 227 -6.91 22.95 21.76
CA LYS A 227 -8.07 23.79 21.37
C LYS A 227 -8.81 23.34 20.11
N HIS A 228 -8.19 22.51 19.27
CA HIS A 228 -8.82 21.94 18.07
C HIS A 228 -9.37 20.52 18.32
N CYS A 229 -9.42 20.04 19.57
CA CYS A 229 -9.78 18.65 19.85
C CYS A 229 -11.22 18.38 19.43
N TYR A 230 -11.42 17.41 18.54
CA TYR A 230 -12.74 17.04 18.01
C TYR A 230 -13.53 16.13 18.97
N ASP A 231 -12.86 15.51 19.95
CA ASP A 231 -13.49 14.59 20.89
C ASP A 231 -12.79 14.63 22.25
N ARG A 232 -13.50 15.14 23.27
CA ARG A 232 -13.12 15.11 24.70
C ARG A 232 -14.19 14.40 25.53
N SER A 233 -15.03 13.60 24.90
CA SER A 233 -16.07 12.88 25.60
C SER A 233 -15.45 11.93 26.63
N SER A 234 -16.04 11.88 27.83
CA SER A 234 -15.70 10.85 28.81
C SER A 234 -16.24 9.52 28.32
N ARG A 235 -15.35 8.57 28.05
CA ARG A 235 -15.70 7.20 27.66
C ARG A 235 -14.90 6.20 28.47
N HIS A 236 -15.49 5.03 28.65
CA HIS A 236 -14.80 3.93 29.33
C HIS A 236 -13.58 3.50 28.51
N THR A 237 -12.49 3.21 29.23
CA THR A 237 -11.31 2.59 28.63
C THR A 237 -11.63 1.14 28.28
N MET A 238 -11.23 0.71 27.09
CA MET A 238 -11.47 -0.65 26.61
C MET A 238 -10.70 -1.68 27.45
N SER A 239 -11.35 -2.74 27.94
CA SER A 239 -10.62 -3.84 28.58
C SER A 239 -9.76 -4.58 27.55
N LEU A 240 -8.67 -5.22 27.98
CA LEU A 240 -7.81 -5.97 27.07
C LEU A 240 -8.56 -7.13 26.39
N GLU A 241 -9.45 -7.80 27.11
CA GLU A 241 -10.32 -8.85 26.55
C GLU A 241 -11.17 -8.32 25.39
N ARG A 242 -11.81 -7.17 25.57
CA ARG A 242 -12.58 -6.52 24.50
C ARG A 242 -11.69 -6.11 23.33
N ALA A 243 -10.48 -5.65 23.62
CA ALA A 243 -9.52 -5.31 22.57
C ALA A 243 -9.11 -6.53 21.73
N PHE A 244 -8.95 -7.71 22.33
CA PHE A 244 -8.71 -8.95 21.58
C PHE A 244 -9.91 -9.34 20.73
N GLN A 245 -11.14 -9.23 21.24
CA GLN A 245 -12.36 -9.45 20.45
C GLN A 245 -12.45 -8.51 19.24
N VAL A 246 -12.00 -7.26 19.37
CA VAL A 246 -11.94 -6.32 18.25
C VAL A 246 -10.95 -6.80 17.18
N LEU A 247 -9.79 -7.30 17.58
CA LEU A 247 -8.81 -7.85 16.64
C LEU A 247 -9.37 -9.10 15.94
N ASP A 248 -10.12 -9.96 16.65
CA ASP A 248 -10.76 -11.16 16.05
C ASP A 248 -11.75 -10.74 14.96
N GLN A 249 -12.57 -9.75 15.25
CA GLN A 249 -13.54 -9.22 14.30
C GLN A 249 -12.88 -8.49 13.13
N LEU A 250 -11.75 -7.80 13.34
CA LEU A 250 -11.00 -7.16 12.27
C LEU A 250 -10.40 -8.19 11.31
N GLU A 251 -9.86 -9.27 11.84
CA GLU A 251 -9.31 -10.40 11.06
C GLU A 251 -10.40 -11.04 10.21
N SER A 252 -11.50 -11.46 10.84
CA SER A 252 -12.66 -12.04 10.16
C SER A 252 -13.25 -11.10 9.09
N PHE A 253 -13.33 -9.79 9.38
CA PHE A 253 -13.75 -8.80 8.40
C PHE A 253 -12.78 -8.73 7.22
N CYS A 254 -11.47 -8.69 7.46
CA CYS A 254 -10.50 -8.57 6.38
C CYS A 254 -10.50 -9.81 5.47
N ASP A 255 -10.59 -11.01 6.06
CA ASP A 255 -10.65 -12.28 5.32
C ASP A 255 -11.92 -12.37 4.47
N SER A 256 -13.09 -12.10 5.06
CA SER A 256 -14.38 -12.11 4.33
C SER A 256 -14.46 -11.06 3.22
N ARG A 257 -13.58 -10.06 3.24
CA ARG A 257 -13.51 -9.01 2.22
C ARG A 257 -12.31 -9.15 1.27
N GLN A 258 -11.47 -10.16 1.47
CA GLN A 258 -10.27 -10.41 0.68
C GLN A 258 -9.33 -9.20 0.62
N VAL A 259 -9.16 -8.54 1.78
CA VAL A 259 -8.25 -7.41 1.99
C VAL A 259 -7.34 -7.69 3.17
N ARG A 260 -6.26 -6.91 3.27
CA ARG A 260 -5.39 -6.93 4.45
C ARG A 260 -5.86 -5.93 5.49
N GLY A 261 -5.75 -6.27 6.77
CA GLY A 261 -5.97 -5.32 7.85
C GLY A 261 -4.74 -4.46 8.11
N LYS A 262 -4.97 -3.25 8.62
CA LYS A 262 -3.98 -2.36 9.21
C LYS A 262 -4.60 -1.69 10.43
N VAL A 263 -3.83 -1.54 11.51
CA VAL A 263 -4.26 -0.82 12.70
C VAL A 263 -3.50 0.50 12.79
N THR A 264 -4.21 1.56 13.13
CA THR A 264 -3.60 2.84 13.51
C THR A 264 -4.11 3.23 14.89
N PHE A 265 -3.27 3.07 15.92
CA PHE A 265 -3.61 3.42 17.28
C PHE A 265 -3.65 4.93 17.46
N THR A 266 -4.68 5.39 18.16
CA THR A 266 -4.97 6.78 18.48
C THR A 266 -5.92 6.79 19.69
N GLY A 267 -6.61 7.90 19.94
CA GLY A 267 -7.59 8.06 21.01
C GLY A 267 -6.91 8.60 22.26
N GLY A 268 -7.36 9.76 22.71
CA GLY A 268 -6.55 10.68 23.50
C GLY A 268 -5.08 10.62 23.05
N ASN A 269 -4.20 10.19 23.95
CA ASN A 269 -2.88 9.68 23.62
C ASN A 269 -2.86 8.14 23.81
N PRO A 270 -2.68 7.34 22.74
CA PRO A 270 -2.78 5.88 22.82
C PRO A 270 -1.75 5.25 23.76
N LEU A 271 -0.61 5.90 23.97
CA LEU A 271 0.44 5.39 24.87
C LEU A 271 0.04 5.44 26.35
N LEU A 272 -1.04 6.14 26.70
CA LEU A 272 -1.62 6.15 28.04
C LEU A 272 -2.57 4.98 28.29
N TYR A 273 -2.81 4.12 27.29
CA TYR A 273 -3.58 2.89 27.49
C TYR A 273 -2.80 1.93 28.40
N PRO A 274 -3.35 1.48 29.55
CA PRO A 274 -2.58 0.73 30.56
C PRO A 274 -1.91 -0.55 30.04
N GLN A 275 -2.51 -1.20 29.04
CA GLN A 275 -2.02 -2.47 28.49
C GLN A 275 -1.53 -2.33 27.05
N PHE A 276 -0.98 -1.15 26.69
CA PHE A 276 -0.59 -0.82 25.31
C PHE A 276 0.41 -1.82 24.72
N ASN A 277 1.45 -2.20 25.46
CA ASN A 277 2.48 -3.12 24.92
C ASN A 277 1.91 -4.51 24.61
N THR A 278 1.01 -5.00 25.47
CA THR A 278 0.32 -6.28 25.27
C THR A 278 -0.56 -6.22 24.02
N LEU A 279 -1.37 -5.17 23.90
CA LEU A 279 -2.25 -4.99 22.75
C LEU A 279 -1.46 -4.76 21.45
N TYR A 280 -0.38 -3.98 21.49
CA TYR A 280 0.52 -3.72 20.37
C TYR A 280 1.15 -5.02 19.87
N ARG A 281 1.71 -5.83 20.77
CA ARG A 281 2.29 -7.14 20.45
C ARG A 281 1.26 -8.07 19.84
N GLU A 282 0.06 -8.15 20.40
CA GLU A 282 -0.99 -9.01 19.86
C GLU A 282 -1.45 -8.56 18.47
N THR A 283 -1.55 -7.26 18.24
CA THR A 283 -1.87 -6.69 16.92
C THR A 283 -0.82 -7.06 15.87
N VAL A 284 0.46 -6.95 16.23
CA VAL A 284 1.59 -7.36 15.38
C VAL A 284 1.58 -8.87 15.14
N LYS A 285 1.34 -9.67 16.18
CA LYS A 285 1.29 -11.14 16.10
C LYS A 285 0.20 -11.63 15.15
N ARG A 286 -0.91 -10.90 15.00
CA ARG A 286 -1.96 -11.19 14.00
C ARG A 286 -1.61 -10.72 12.58
N GLY A 287 -0.41 -10.19 12.38
CA GLY A 287 0.08 -9.76 11.07
C GLY A 287 -0.50 -8.43 10.62
N PHE A 288 -1.04 -7.60 11.53
CA PHE A 288 -1.46 -6.24 11.20
C PHE A 288 -0.27 -5.27 11.32
N PRO A 289 0.09 -4.53 10.25
CA PRO A 289 0.97 -3.38 10.38
C PRO A 289 0.36 -2.34 11.33
N VAL A 290 1.18 -1.76 12.19
CA VAL A 290 0.75 -0.77 13.19
C VAL A 290 1.30 0.61 12.84
N GLY A 291 0.43 1.62 12.83
CA GLY A 291 0.82 3.04 12.93
C GLY A 291 0.37 3.64 14.26
N ILE A 292 1.02 4.72 14.69
CA ILE A 292 0.68 5.41 15.94
C ILE A 292 0.42 6.88 15.65
N LEU A 293 -0.69 7.43 16.15
CA LEU A 293 -0.96 8.87 16.23
C LEU A 293 -0.91 9.23 17.72
N GLY A 294 0.11 9.97 18.15
CA GLY A 294 0.36 10.21 19.57
C GLY A 294 1.12 11.49 19.87
N ASN A 295 1.52 11.63 21.13
CA ASN A 295 2.33 12.73 21.62
C ASN A 295 3.79 12.27 21.83
N PRO A 296 4.77 13.19 21.87
CA PRO A 296 6.15 12.86 22.22
C PRO A 296 6.25 11.96 23.46
N ALA A 297 7.03 10.90 23.33
CA ALA A 297 7.29 9.91 24.38
C ALA A 297 8.80 9.83 24.66
N SER A 298 9.18 9.15 25.74
CA SER A 298 10.60 8.94 26.04
C SER A 298 11.27 8.01 25.04
N ARG A 299 12.61 8.04 25.00
CA ARG A 299 13.40 7.12 24.17
C ARG A 299 13.15 5.67 24.56
N GLU A 300 13.20 5.38 25.86
CA GLU A 300 13.00 4.05 26.43
C GLU A 300 11.64 3.49 25.99
N ARG A 301 10.61 4.35 25.98
CA ARG A 301 9.28 3.97 25.52
C ARG A 301 9.25 3.59 24.05
N MET A 302 10.02 4.26 23.19
CA MET A 302 10.12 3.91 21.77
C MET A 302 10.96 2.66 21.54
N GLU A 303 12.03 2.48 22.29
CA GLU A 303 12.86 1.27 22.27
C GLU A 303 12.07 0.02 22.67
N GLU A 304 11.20 0.12 23.69
CA GLU A 304 10.26 -0.95 24.04
C GLU A 304 9.36 -1.36 22.88
N LEU A 305 8.86 -0.39 22.10
CA LEU A 305 8.00 -0.67 20.95
C LEU A 305 8.81 -1.27 19.80
N VAL A 306 10.00 -0.75 19.51
CA VAL A 306 10.90 -1.28 18.48
C VAL A 306 11.31 -2.71 18.79
N ALA A 307 11.58 -3.03 20.06
CA ALA A 307 11.89 -4.38 20.53
C ALA A 307 10.74 -5.38 20.33
N ILE A 308 9.49 -4.90 20.24
CA ILE A 308 8.37 -5.72 19.77
C ILE A 308 8.36 -5.76 18.24
N GLN A 309 8.21 -4.59 17.64
CA GLN A 309 8.32 -4.30 16.21
C GLN A 309 8.23 -2.78 16.04
N ALA A 310 9.14 -2.18 15.27
CA ALA A 310 9.01 -0.76 14.92
C ALA A 310 7.67 -0.45 14.23
N PRO A 311 6.92 0.59 14.66
CA PRO A 311 5.68 0.97 13.98
C PRO A 311 5.97 1.42 12.55
N THR A 312 5.03 1.18 11.65
CA THR A 312 5.13 1.59 10.23
C THR A 312 5.31 3.10 10.09
N PHE A 313 4.72 3.88 11.01
CA PHE A 313 4.97 5.30 11.18
C PHE A 313 4.53 5.76 12.57
N TYR A 314 5.13 6.85 13.05
CA TYR A 314 4.67 7.59 14.23
C TYR A 314 4.31 9.02 13.81
N GLN A 315 3.06 9.42 14.02
CA GLN A 315 2.59 10.77 13.73
C GLN A 315 2.44 11.59 15.01
N VAL A 316 3.13 12.73 15.04
CA VAL A 316 2.95 13.82 16.03
C VAL A 316 2.27 15.02 15.37
N SER A 317 1.68 15.92 16.15
CA SER A 317 1.06 17.13 15.61
C SER A 317 1.83 18.40 15.99
N LEU A 318 1.88 19.34 15.05
CA LEU A 318 2.33 20.72 15.27
C LEU A 318 1.34 21.64 14.58
N GLU A 319 0.89 22.69 15.28
CA GLU A 319 -0.22 23.53 14.80
C GLU A 319 0.24 24.87 14.20
N GLY A 320 1.53 25.01 13.89
CA GLY A 320 2.14 26.23 13.36
C GLY A 320 3.58 26.40 13.84
N VAL A 321 4.09 27.62 13.78
CA VAL A 321 5.37 28.00 14.43
C VAL A 321 5.19 28.03 15.96
N PRO A 322 6.27 28.11 16.77
CA PRO A 322 6.24 27.81 18.20
C PRO A 322 5.11 28.47 19.00
N GLU A 323 4.93 29.79 18.84
CA GLU A 323 3.93 30.56 19.57
C GLU A 323 2.49 30.05 19.32
N HIS A 324 2.11 29.88 18.05
CA HIS A 324 0.77 29.40 17.71
C HIS A 324 0.58 27.94 18.14
N ASN A 325 1.59 27.09 17.94
CA ASN A 325 1.52 25.70 18.37
C ASN A 325 1.24 25.59 19.87
N ASP A 326 1.99 26.34 20.68
CA ASP A 326 1.90 26.24 22.13
C ASP A 326 0.61 26.88 22.67
N PHE A 327 0.10 27.94 22.01
CA PHE A 327 -1.22 28.49 22.29
C PHE A 327 -2.34 27.47 22.07
N VAL A 328 -2.23 26.64 21.04
CA VAL A 328 -3.26 25.65 20.68
C VAL A 328 -3.12 24.36 21.49
N ARG A 329 -1.89 23.89 21.74
CA ARG A 329 -1.63 22.59 22.38
C ARG A 329 -1.32 22.74 23.86
N GLN A 330 -0.14 23.27 24.19
CA GLN A 330 0.31 23.68 25.53
C GLN A 330 1.69 24.36 25.44
N ALA A 331 2.06 25.14 26.45
CA ALA A 331 3.41 25.71 26.55
C ALA A 331 4.52 24.64 26.51
N GLY A 332 5.58 24.92 25.75
CA GLY A 332 6.75 24.05 25.57
C GLY A 332 6.50 22.83 24.68
N TYR A 333 5.32 22.67 24.08
CA TYR A 333 5.01 21.49 23.28
C TYR A 333 5.78 21.43 21.97
N PHE A 334 6.00 22.59 21.33
CA PHE A 334 6.74 22.67 20.07
C PHE A 334 8.15 22.08 20.21
N GLU A 335 8.87 22.52 21.24
CA GLU A 335 10.22 22.04 21.54
C GLU A 335 10.25 20.55 21.91
N ARG A 336 9.24 20.07 22.66
CA ARG A 336 9.09 18.63 22.95
C ARG A 336 8.99 17.79 21.68
N VAL A 337 8.27 18.27 20.66
CA VAL A 337 8.19 17.58 19.36
C VAL A 337 9.52 17.62 18.63
N LEU A 338 10.17 18.78 18.56
CA LEU A 338 11.46 18.91 17.89
C LEU A 338 12.56 18.05 18.53
N ALA A 339 12.52 17.86 19.85
CA ALA A 339 13.43 16.95 20.56
C ALA A 339 13.09 15.46 20.34
N PHE A 340 11.84 15.14 20.01
CA PHE A 340 11.39 13.75 19.81
C PHE A 340 11.65 13.23 18.39
N LEU A 341 11.58 14.10 17.38
CA LEU A 341 11.80 13.69 15.98
C LEU A 341 13.18 13.02 15.74
N PRO A 342 14.31 13.51 16.30
CA PRO A 342 15.59 12.82 16.21
C PRO A 342 15.58 11.41 16.82
N ILE A 343 14.86 11.20 17.93
CA ILE A 343 14.73 9.88 18.56
C ILE A 343 14.06 8.90 17.58
N LEU A 344 12.98 9.31 16.92
CA LEU A 344 12.30 8.49 15.91
C LEU A 344 13.24 8.13 14.76
N LYS A 345 13.99 9.12 14.26
CA LYS A 345 14.94 8.95 13.16
C LYS A 345 16.05 7.95 13.50
N GLU A 346 16.66 8.08 14.68
CA GLU A 346 17.72 7.18 15.16
C GLU A 346 17.22 5.75 15.36
N LEU A 347 15.96 5.58 15.76
CA LEU A 347 15.33 4.27 15.91
C LEU A 347 14.75 3.71 14.59
N GLY A 348 14.94 4.40 13.47
CA GLY A 348 14.43 3.98 12.16
C GLY A 348 12.90 4.00 12.03
N ILE A 349 12.21 4.81 12.85
CA ILE A 349 10.75 4.96 12.81
C ILE A 349 10.40 6.11 11.87
N PHE A 350 9.58 5.82 10.84
CA PHE A 350 9.10 6.85 9.91
C PHE A 350 8.26 7.90 10.64
N SER A 351 8.78 9.11 10.73
CA SER A 351 8.21 10.23 11.47
C SER A 351 7.27 11.06 10.59
N GLN A 352 6.06 11.29 11.08
CA GLN A 352 5.09 12.14 10.42
C GLN A 352 4.71 13.32 11.31
N VAL A 353 4.66 14.51 10.75
CA VAL A 353 4.07 15.68 11.38
C VAL A 353 2.76 15.99 10.68
N MET A 354 1.71 16.27 11.47
CA MET A 354 0.42 16.69 10.94
C MET A 354 -0.06 17.97 11.60
N LEU A 355 -0.48 18.93 10.78
CA LEU A 355 -1.10 20.18 11.23
C LEU A 355 -2.61 20.16 11.02
N THR A 356 -3.38 20.68 11.97
CA THR A 356 -4.80 20.98 11.81
C THR A 356 -4.96 22.41 11.28
N LEU A 357 -5.38 22.53 10.03
CA LEU A 357 -5.40 23.80 9.31
C LEU A 357 -6.59 24.65 9.74
N THR A 358 -6.31 25.80 10.32
CA THR A 358 -7.26 26.86 10.69
C THR A 358 -6.95 28.11 9.88
N ARG A 359 -7.84 29.10 9.91
CA ARG A 359 -7.57 30.43 9.34
C ARG A 359 -6.29 31.04 9.94
N ASP A 360 -6.12 30.89 11.25
CA ASP A 360 -5.09 31.60 12.02
C ASP A 360 -3.68 30.99 11.87
N ASN A 361 -3.56 29.75 11.34
CA ASN A 361 -2.26 29.10 11.12
C ASN A 361 -1.96 28.75 9.65
N MET A 362 -2.85 29.06 8.71
CA MET A 362 -2.66 28.67 7.29
C MET A 362 -1.36 29.24 6.70
N ALA A 363 -1.05 30.50 6.99
CA ALA A 363 0.20 31.14 6.57
C ALA A 363 1.46 30.53 7.22
N GLN A 364 1.30 29.72 8.26
CA GLN A 364 2.41 29.10 8.99
C GLN A 364 2.76 27.69 8.48
N VAL A 365 1.98 27.12 7.56
CA VAL A 365 2.24 25.78 7.03
C VAL A 365 3.60 25.71 6.33
N LEU A 366 3.87 26.60 5.37
CA LEU A 366 5.14 26.57 4.64
C LEU A 366 6.34 26.93 5.54
N PRO A 367 6.28 27.96 6.41
CA PRO A 367 7.31 28.21 7.41
C PRO A 367 7.60 27.00 8.32
N LEU A 368 6.56 26.30 8.77
CA LEU A 368 6.73 25.07 9.56
C LEU A 368 7.38 23.96 8.72
N GLY A 369 7.01 23.84 7.44
CA GLY A 369 7.66 22.93 6.50
C GLY A 369 9.17 23.17 6.38
N GLU A 370 9.61 24.43 6.38
CA GLU A 370 11.04 24.77 6.38
C GLU A 370 11.75 24.34 7.66
N ILE A 371 11.13 24.53 8.83
CA ILE A 371 11.67 24.04 10.10
C ILE A 371 11.83 22.51 10.11
N LEU A 372 10.89 21.80 9.47
CA LEU A 372 10.81 20.34 9.47
C LEU A 372 11.63 19.64 8.38
N ARG A 373 12.13 20.38 7.39
CA ARG A 373 12.77 19.87 6.15
C ARG A 373 13.73 18.69 6.34
N ASP A 374 14.57 18.74 7.38
CA ASP A 374 15.55 17.70 7.70
C ASP A 374 15.31 16.99 9.04
N LYS A 375 14.16 17.27 9.66
CA LYS A 375 13.80 16.80 11.01
C LYS A 375 12.74 15.71 10.99
N ALA A 376 11.81 15.75 10.03
CA ALA A 376 10.75 14.76 9.88
C ALA A 376 10.82 14.10 8.48
N ASP A 377 10.22 12.93 8.34
CA ASP A 377 10.15 12.23 7.04
C ASP A 377 8.97 12.69 6.18
N LEU A 378 7.91 13.19 6.82
CA LEU A 378 6.71 13.66 6.14
C LEU A 378 5.97 14.70 6.98
N PHE A 379 5.58 15.81 6.37
CA PHE A 379 4.72 16.84 6.94
C PHE A 379 3.47 17.01 6.06
N THR A 380 2.30 16.92 6.68
CA THR A 380 1.02 17.15 5.98
C THR A 380 0.11 18.03 6.82
N PHE A 381 -0.90 18.62 6.19
CA PHE A 381 -1.99 19.27 6.91
C PHE A 381 -3.31 18.52 6.68
N ASN A 382 -4.24 18.70 7.60
CA ASN A 382 -5.64 18.30 7.48
C ASN A 382 -6.50 19.52 7.78
N ARG A 383 -7.52 19.76 6.96
CA ARG A 383 -8.50 20.82 7.24
C ARG A 383 -9.19 20.62 8.59
N LEU A 384 -9.41 21.71 9.32
CA LEU A 384 -10.14 21.75 10.58
C LEU A 384 -11.46 20.97 10.47
N SER A 385 -11.81 20.26 11.53
CA SER A 385 -13.19 19.87 11.77
C SER A 385 -13.77 20.78 12.85
N ALA A 386 -14.84 21.49 12.52
CA ALA A 386 -15.52 22.42 13.42
C ALA A 386 -16.49 21.66 14.35
N VAL A 387 -15.96 20.67 15.06
CA VAL A 387 -16.70 19.87 16.06
C VAL A 387 -15.88 19.79 17.35
N GLY A 388 -16.54 19.47 18.46
CA GLY A 388 -15.88 19.50 19.77
C GLY A 388 -15.34 20.89 20.07
N GLU A 389 -14.11 20.97 20.55
CA GLU A 389 -13.42 22.25 20.79
C GLU A 389 -13.07 22.97 19.50
N GLY A 390 -12.84 22.22 18.42
CA GLY A 390 -12.55 22.79 17.10
C GLY A 390 -13.66 23.68 16.55
N ALA A 391 -14.88 23.59 17.08
CA ALA A 391 -15.99 24.48 16.75
C ALA A 391 -15.75 25.95 17.16
N GLN A 392 -14.81 26.21 18.08
CA GLN A 392 -14.42 27.56 18.50
C GLN A 392 -13.35 28.18 17.58
N LEU A 393 -12.80 27.40 16.65
CA LEU A 393 -11.76 27.83 15.73
C LEU A 393 -12.37 28.15 14.37
N LEU A 394 -11.70 29.04 13.64
CA LEU A 394 -12.19 29.52 12.35
C LEU A 394 -11.53 28.74 11.21
N MET A 395 -12.36 28.27 10.29
CA MET A 395 -11.89 27.68 9.05
C MET A 395 -11.38 28.77 8.09
N PRO A 396 -10.40 28.49 7.21
CA PRO A 396 -9.92 29.46 6.22
C PRO A 396 -11.03 29.97 5.27
N ASP A 397 -10.83 31.14 4.66
CA ASP A 397 -11.68 31.54 3.53
C ASP A 397 -11.44 30.60 2.32
N PRO A 398 -12.49 30.21 1.55
CA PRO A 398 -12.33 29.32 0.40
C PRO A 398 -11.39 29.84 -0.70
N ALA A 399 -11.39 31.14 -0.99
CA ALA A 399 -10.53 31.73 -2.01
C ALA A 399 -9.07 31.78 -1.52
N GLU A 400 -8.86 32.15 -0.26
CA GLU A 400 -7.53 32.11 0.35
C GLU A 400 -6.97 30.69 0.41
N TYR A 401 -7.79 29.70 0.77
CA TYR A 401 -7.40 28.29 0.78
C TYR A 401 -7.05 27.77 -0.62
N GLN A 402 -7.77 28.20 -1.65
CA GLN A 402 -7.43 27.86 -3.03
C GLN A 402 -6.06 28.42 -3.41
N ALA A 403 -5.78 29.69 -3.08
CA ALA A 403 -4.48 30.31 -3.32
C ALA A 403 -3.37 29.56 -2.58
N PHE A 404 -3.57 29.28 -1.30
CA PHE A 404 -2.67 28.49 -0.47
C PHE A 404 -2.39 27.10 -1.06
N LEU A 405 -3.41 26.37 -1.52
CA LEU A 405 -3.20 25.05 -2.14
C LEU A 405 -2.33 25.11 -3.39
N ARG A 406 -2.43 26.19 -4.18
CA ARG A 406 -1.59 26.38 -5.38
C ARG A 406 -0.14 26.63 -4.99
N GLU A 407 0.08 27.47 -3.98
CA GLU A 407 1.41 27.74 -3.42
C GLU A 407 2.03 26.47 -2.79
N TYR A 408 1.28 25.77 -1.94
CA TYR A 408 1.70 24.49 -1.35
C TYR A 408 2.13 23.47 -2.41
N MET A 409 1.38 23.39 -3.51
CA MET A 409 1.71 22.51 -4.64
C MET A 409 2.95 22.93 -5.43
N GLN A 410 3.35 24.20 -5.39
CA GLN A 410 4.63 24.65 -5.94
C GLN A 410 5.77 24.24 -4.99
N GLU A 411 5.62 24.50 -3.69
CA GLU A 411 6.65 24.22 -2.70
C GLU A 411 6.92 22.73 -2.45
N THR A 412 5.95 21.85 -2.70
CA THR A 412 6.19 20.39 -2.68
C THR A 412 7.29 19.92 -3.66
N GLY A 413 7.66 20.74 -4.66
CA GLY A 413 8.83 20.46 -5.52
C GLY A 413 10.17 20.88 -4.90
N ASN A 414 10.17 21.82 -3.95
CA ASN A 414 11.37 22.40 -3.34
C ASN A 414 11.67 21.85 -1.95
N ASN A 415 10.63 21.40 -1.25
CA ASN A 415 10.74 20.89 0.11
C ASN A 415 10.17 19.46 0.18
N PRO A 416 11.04 18.42 0.26
CA PRO A 416 10.64 17.03 0.18
C PRO A 416 9.84 16.56 1.40
N VAL A 417 9.87 17.30 2.53
CA VAL A 417 9.06 16.96 3.69
C VAL A 417 7.57 17.18 3.42
N LEU A 418 7.20 18.08 2.49
CA LEU A 418 5.81 18.41 2.21
C LEU A 418 5.09 17.27 1.46
N GLY A 419 4.16 16.63 2.17
CA GLY A 419 3.36 15.53 1.66
C GLY A 419 2.03 15.95 1.04
N LEU A 420 1.52 15.16 0.08
CA LEU A 420 0.18 15.36 -0.49
C LEU A 420 -0.85 14.57 0.31
N LYS A 421 -1.89 15.25 0.83
CA LYS A 421 -2.95 14.61 1.61
C LYS A 421 -4.36 15.08 1.25
N ASP A 422 -4.56 16.37 1.00
CA ASP A 422 -5.92 16.90 0.76
C ASP A 422 -6.49 16.49 -0.60
N ASN A 423 -7.75 16.04 -0.61
CA ASN A 423 -8.43 15.55 -1.81
C ASN A 423 -8.50 16.59 -2.94
N LEU A 424 -8.57 17.88 -2.59
CA LEU A 424 -8.73 18.98 -3.55
C LEU A 424 -7.44 19.27 -4.35
N ILE A 425 -6.29 18.77 -3.89
CA ILE A 425 -5.02 18.81 -4.67
C ILE A 425 -5.18 18.14 -6.04
N ASN A 426 -6.06 17.13 -6.16
CA ASN A 426 -6.32 16.47 -7.45
C ASN A 426 -6.89 17.43 -8.50
N ILE A 427 -7.52 18.55 -8.12
CA ILE A 427 -7.97 19.59 -9.06
C ILE A 427 -6.76 20.24 -9.74
N ILE A 428 -5.79 20.71 -8.96
CA ILE A 428 -4.55 21.35 -9.47
C ILE A 428 -3.74 20.37 -10.32
N ARG A 429 -3.71 19.09 -9.94
CA ARG A 429 -3.02 18.06 -10.72
C ARG A 429 -3.68 17.84 -12.07
N ASP A 430 -5.01 17.77 -12.10
CA ASP A 430 -5.79 17.60 -13.32
C ASP A 430 -5.63 18.80 -14.28
N GLU A 431 -5.70 20.03 -13.77
CA GLU A 431 -5.42 21.26 -14.55
C GLU A 431 -4.03 21.21 -15.22
N LYS A 432 -3.04 20.58 -14.56
CA LYS A 432 -1.67 20.41 -15.06
C LYS A 432 -1.47 19.11 -15.85
N GLY A 433 -2.52 18.35 -16.16
CA GLY A 433 -2.44 17.07 -16.88
C GLY A 433 -1.68 15.97 -16.11
N ARG A 434 -1.54 16.09 -14.79
CA ARG A 434 -0.82 15.13 -13.94
C ARG A 434 -1.76 14.03 -13.44
N LYS A 435 -1.23 12.81 -13.30
CA LYS A 435 -1.99 11.66 -12.78
C LYS A 435 -2.58 11.96 -11.39
N PRO A 436 -3.83 11.55 -11.10
CA PRO A 436 -4.41 11.72 -9.77
C PRO A 436 -3.64 10.92 -8.70
N PHE A 437 -3.57 11.47 -7.49
CA PHE A 437 -3.07 10.76 -6.31
C PHE A 437 -4.24 10.35 -5.41
N GLY A 438 -3.94 9.53 -4.40
CA GLY A 438 -4.97 8.89 -3.56
C GLY A 438 -5.67 9.78 -2.54
N GLY A 439 -5.36 11.07 -2.40
CA GLY A 439 -6.01 11.90 -1.39
C GLY A 439 -5.81 11.41 0.04
N CYS A 440 -6.75 11.75 0.92
CA CYS A 440 -6.60 11.65 2.38
C CYS A 440 -6.36 10.21 2.88
N THR A 441 -6.98 9.22 2.24
CA THR A 441 -6.91 7.81 2.68
C THR A 441 -6.32 6.89 1.62
N GLY A 442 -5.72 7.45 0.56
CA GLY A 442 -5.26 6.70 -0.61
C GLY A 442 -6.35 6.41 -1.66
N PHE A 443 -7.63 6.69 -1.35
CA PHE A 443 -8.80 6.45 -2.20
C PHE A 443 -9.76 7.66 -2.25
N GLY A 444 -9.25 8.88 -2.15
CA GLY A 444 -10.02 10.10 -1.90
C GLY A 444 -10.53 10.14 -0.45
N CYS A 445 -11.81 10.47 -0.26
CA CYS A 445 -12.48 10.22 1.02
C CYS A 445 -12.73 8.72 1.23
N GLY A 446 -12.04 8.13 2.20
CA GLY A 446 -12.19 6.71 2.59
C GLY A 446 -13.22 6.43 3.67
N ALA A 447 -14.01 7.44 4.09
CA ALA A 447 -14.95 7.30 5.20
C ALA A 447 -15.93 6.13 4.97
N GLY A 448 -15.86 5.14 5.85
CA GLY A 448 -16.66 3.92 5.77
C GLY A 448 -16.34 3.00 4.59
N PHE A 449 -15.26 3.25 3.82
CA PHE A 449 -14.85 2.49 2.63
C PHE A 449 -13.62 1.62 2.89
N ASN A 450 -12.42 2.16 2.72
CA ASN A 450 -11.16 1.46 3.01
C ASN A 450 -10.67 1.73 4.45
N PHE A 451 -11.53 2.36 5.25
CA PHE A 451 -11.21 2.89 6.56
C PHE A 451 -12.48 3.01 7.41
N ALA A 452 -12.36 2.71 8.70
CA ALA A 452 -13.34 3.04 9.73
C ALA A 452 -12.64 3.46 11.03
N THR A 453 -13.34 4.23 11.86
CA THR A 453 -12.91 4.58 13.21
C THR A 453 -13.66 3.75 14.24
N LEU A 454 -12.94 3.21 15.22
CA LEU A 454 -13.52 2.55 16.39
C LEU A 454 -13.16 3.34 17.65
N LEU A 455 -14.15 3.62 18.49
CA LEU A 455 -14.02 4.27 19.79
C LEU A 455 -13.83 3.28 20.94
N SER A 456 -13.38 3.77 22.10
CA SER A 456 -12.96 2.92 23.22
C SER A 456 -14.11 2.15 23.88
N ASP A 457 -15.35 2.60 23.67
CA ASP A 457 -16.59 1.97 24.11
C ASP A 457 -17.26 1.09 23.04
N GLY A 458 -16.58 0.87 21.91
CA GLY A 458 -17.03 -0.01 20.85
C GLY A 458 -17.82 0.68 19.74
N GLU A 459 -18.09 1.98 19.81
CA GLU A 459 -18.77 2.67 18.71
C GLU A 459 -17.92 2.71 17.44
N LEU A 460 -18.53 2.34 16.33
CA LEU A 460 -17.95 2.42 14.99
C LEU A 460 -18.46 3.66 14.27
N HIS A 461 -17.55 4.38 13.64
CA HIS A 461 -17.82 5.60 12.89
C HIS A 461 -17.15 5.55 11.52
N ALA A 462 -17.76 6.14 10.50
CA ALA A 462 -17.16 6.22 9.16
C ALA A 462 -15.88 7.07 9.18
N CYS A 463 -15.87 8.14 9.97
CA CYS A 463 -14.72 9.00 10.23
C CYS A 463 -14.89 9.71 11.57
N ARG A 464 -13.86 9.68 12.43
CA ARG A 464 -13.86 10.43 13.70
C ARG A 464 -14.03 11.95 13.60
N LYS A 465 -13.81 12.54 12.42
CA LYS A 465 -13.80 14.00 12.26
C LYS A 465 -15.20 14.60 12.24
N PHE A 466 -16.28 13.82 12.23
CA PHE A 466 -17.65 14.35 12.30
C PHE A 466 -18.59 13.25 12.80
N PRO A 467 -19.79 13.58 13.33
CA PRO A 467 -20.76 12.60 13.78
C PRO A 467 -21.14 11.64 12.64
N SER A 468 -20.60 10.42 12.67
CA SER A 468 -20.70 9.48 11.54
C SER A 468 -20.90 8.03 11.97
N TYR A 469 -21.72 7.84 13.00
CA TYR A 469 -22.02 6.56 13.62
C TYR A 469 -22.50 5.49 12.60
N LEU A 470 -21.96 4.28 12.76
CA LEU A 470 -22.23 3.10 11.95
C LEU A 470 -22.88 1.94 12.73
N GLY A 471 -22.63 1.88 14.03
CA GLY A 471 -23.00 0.75 14.90
C GLY A 471 -22.04 0.61 16.07
N ASN A 472 -22.17 -0.47 16.83
CA ASN A 472 -21.28 -0.84 17.93
C ASN A 472 -20.75 -2.26 17.74
N ILE A 473 -19.43 -2.41 17.85
CA ILE A 473 -18.74 -3.68 17.58
C ILE A 473 -19.13 -4.82 18.53
N TYR A 474 -19.67 -4.51 19.72
CA TYR A 474 -20.10 -5.52 20.69
C TYR A 474 -21.55 -5.97 20.50
N ARG A 475 -22.35 -5.23 19.73
CA ARG A 475 -23.76 -5.54 19.48
C ARG A 475 -23.96 -6.08 18.08
N GLU A 476 -23.62 -5.28 17.07
CA GLU A 476 -23.82 -5.65 15.66
C GLU A 476 -22.59 -6.34 15.07
N GLY A 477 -21.40 -6.04 15.61
CA GLY A 477 -20.13 -6.50 15.06
C GLY A 477 -19.63 -5.65 13.89
N LEU A 478 -18.34 -5.76 13.58
CA LEU A 478 -17.67 -4.90 12.60
C LEU A 478 -18.27 -5.01 11.19
N ALA A 479 -18.52 -6.23 10.72
CA ALA A 479 -19.04 -6.46 9.38
C ALA A 479 -20.46 -5.90 9.18
N ALA A 480 -21.37 -6.14 10.14
CA ALA A 480 -22.74 -5.66 10.06
C ALA A 480 -22.82 -4.13 10.21
N ALA A 481 -22.05 -3.55 11.13
CA ALA A 481 -21.97 -2.09 11.27
C ALA A 481 -21.41 -1.43 10.00
N TYR A 482 -20.40 -2.04 9.37
CA TYR A 482 -19.88 -1.59 8.08
C TYR A 482 -20.94 -1.68 6.96
N ASP A 483 -21.72 -2.75 6.90
CA ASP A 483 -22.77 -2.95 5.87
C ASP A 483 -24.10 -2.25 6.18
N SER A 484 -24.19 -1.55 7.31
CA SER A 484 -25.37 -0.78 7.71
C SER A 484 -25.80 0.22 6.63
N PRO A 485 -27.09 0.64 6.62
CA PRO A 485 -27.54 1.73 5.76
C PRO A 485 -26.70 3.01 5.90
N ALA A 486 -26.26 3.32 7.13
CA ALA A 486 -25.36 4.44 7.39
C ALA A 486 -23.99 4.25 6.71
N GLY A 487 -23.40 3.07 6.82
CA GLY A 487 -22.13 2.72 6.16
C GLY A 487 -22.23 2.85 4.63
N LYS A 488 -23.30 2.31 4.03
CA LYS A 488 -23.57 2.45 2.59
C LYS A 488 -23.68 3.92 2.16
N ARG A 489 -24.36 4.76 2.96
CA ARG A 489 -24.50 6.20 2.70
C ARG A 489 -23.15 6.92 2.72
N TYR A 490 -22.33 6.72 3.76
CA TYR A 490 -21.02 7.38 3.84
C TYR A 490 -20.05 6.92 2.74
N ARG A 491 -20.08 5.63 2.36
CA ARG A 491 -19.31 5.11 1.21
C ARG A 491 -19.68 5.73 -0.12
N ALA A 492 -20.98 5.99 -0.32
CA ALA A 492 -21.47 6.65 -1.53
C ALA A 492 -20.92 8.07 -1.64
N GLY A 493 -20.71 8.76 -0.51
CA GLY A 493 -20.30 10.16 -0.48
C GLY A 493 -21.30 11.10 -1.16
N SER A 494 -20.90 12.33 -1.39
CA SER A 494 -21.76 13.40 -1.91
C SER A 494 -22.33 13.14 -3.31
N ALA A 495 -23.64 13.28 -3.46
CA ALA A 495 -24.35 13.27 -4.75
C ALA A 495 -23.92 14.44 -5.65
N GLY A 496 -23.56 15.60 -5.10
CA GLY A 496 -23.06 16.74 -5.85
C GLY A 496 -21.73 16.48 -6.59
N CYS A 497 -21.01 15.40 -6.25
CA CYS A 497 -19.78 15.02 -6.95
C CYS A 497 -20.00 14.00 -8.09
N ARG A 498 -21.21 13.50 -8.34
CA ARG A 498 -21.46 12.33 -9.21
C ARG A 498 -21.01 12.49 -10.65
N SER A 499 -21.17 13.69 -11.21
CA SER A 499 -20.72 14.01 -12.58
C SER A 499 -19.25 14.43 -12.65
N CYS A 500 -18.56 14.57 -11.51
CA CYS A 500 -17.16 14.99 -11.49
C CYS A 500 -16.23 13.84 -11.88
N LYS A 501 -15.40 14.06 -12.91
CA LYS A 501 -14.39 13.07 -13.34
C LYS A 501 -13.37 12.71 -12.26
N LEU A 502 -13.14 13.58 -11.27
CA LEU A 502 -12.18 13.36 -10.18
C LEU A 502 -12.75 12.52 -9.03
N LEU A 503 -14.06 12.25 -9.02
CA LEU A 503 -14.75 11.56 -7.92
C LEU A 503 -14.04 10.29 -7.43
N PRO A 504 -13.54 9.37 -8.29
CA PRO A 504 -12.90 8.15 -7.81
C PRO A 504 -11.66 8.39 -6.92
N ALA A 505 -10.98 9.54 -7.06
CA ALA A 505 -9.77 9.87 -6.30
C ALA A 505 -9.93 11.07 -5.35
N CYS A 506 -11.12 11.69 -5.29
CA CYS A 506 -11.36 12.92 -4.52
C CYS A 506 -12.62 12.79 -3.65
N GLY A 507 -13.78 13.26 -4.16
CA GLY A 507 -15.05 13.28 -3.43
C GLY A 507 -15.14 14.31 -2.30
N GLY A 508 -14.17 15.23 -2.19
CA GLY A 508 -14.12 16.22 -1.10
C GLY A 508 -13.90 15.61 0.29
N CYS A 509 -13.98 16.41 1.34
CA CYS A 509 -13.95 15.93 2.72
C CYS A 509 -15.33 16.03 3.37
N GLN A 510 -15.95 14.90 3.68
CA GLN A 510 -17.27 14.85 4.34
C GLN A 510 -17.29 15.57 5.69
N ALA A 511 -16.18 15.55 6.42
CA ALA A 511 -16.05 16.28 7.69
C ALA A 511 -16.09 17.81 7.49
N VAL A 512 -15.50 18.33 6.41
CA VAL A 512 -15.50 19.76 6.10
C VAL A 512 -16.86 20.21 5.61
N ILE A 513 -17.54 19.38 4.79
CA ILE A 513 -18.93 19.62 4.38
C ILE A 513 -19.81 19.77 5.63
N TYR A 514 -19.76 18.79 6.53
CA TYR A 514 -20.50 18.83 7.79
C TYR A 514 -20.14 20.05 8.66
N SER A 515 -18.85 20.36 8.79
CA SER A 515 -18.35 21.51 9.57
C SER A 515 -18.84 22.86 9.03
N SER A 516 -19.24 22.91 7.76
CA SER A 516 -19.78 24.10 7.11
C SER A 516 -21.31 24.18 7.17
N GLY A 517 -21.97 23.30 7.93
CA GLY A 517 -23.42 23.22 8.04
C GLY A 517 -24.12 22.59 6.83
N LEU A 518 -23.36 21.94 5.94
CA LEU A 518 -23.86 21.30 4.73
C LEU A 518 -24.05 19.79 4.92
N ASP A 519 -24.84 19.15 4.07
CA ASP A 519 -25.10 17.70 4.10
C ASP A 519 -24.04 16.91 3.30
N PRO A 520 -23.20 16.09 3.96
CA PRO A 520 -22.19 15.26 3.30
C PRO A 520 -22.73 14.26 2.26
N ALA A 521 -24.02 13.95 2.28
CA ALA A 521 -24.67 13.06 1.31
C ALA A 521 -25.05 13.78 0.00
N HIS A 522 -25.27 15.09 0.02
CA HIS A 522 -25.77 15.85 -1.12
C HIS A 522 -24.80 16.93 -1.58
N ASP A 523 -24.23 17.68 -0.64
CA ASP A 523 -23.49 18.89 -0.94
C ASP A 523 -22.04 18.61 -1.29
N ARG A 524 -21.46 19.51 -2.08
CA ARG A 524 -20.03 19.46 -2.40
C ARG A 524 -19.24 20.08 -1.25
N ASP A 525 -17.98 19.68 -1.17
CA ASP A 525 -17.00 20.35 -0.33
C ASP A 525 -16.95 21.84 -0.70
N PRO A 526 -17.22 22.78 0.23
CA PRO A 526 -17.34 24.20 -0.09
C PRO A 526 -16.02 24.83 -0.55
N TYR A 527 -14.89 24.15 -0.32
CA TYR A 527 -13.58 24.54 -0.83
C TYR A 527 -13.30 24.00 -2.23
N CYS A 528 -14.24 23.26 -2.83
CA CYS A 528 -14.04 22.67 -4.15
C CYS A 528 -14.14 23.72 -5.26
N PHE A 529 -12.99 24.06 -5.85
CA PHE A 529 -12.87 25.00 -6.98
C PHE A 529 -12.84 24.31 -8.35
N TYR A 530 -13.38 23.09 -8.48
CA TYR A 530 -13.43 22.40 -9.78
C TYR A 530 -14.53 22.96 -10.66
N ALA A 531 -14.14 23.74 -11.68
CA ALA A 531 -15.02 24.54 -12.54
C ALA A 531 -16.00 23.74 -13.42
N GLN A 532 -15.71 22.47 -13.76
CA GLN A 532 -16.56 21.64 -14.62
C GLN A 532 -17.56 20.76 -13.86
N ALA A 533 -17.65 20.87 -12.54
CA ALA A 533 -18.69 20.18 -11.79
C ALA A 533 -19.88 21.12 -11.64
N PRO A 534 -21.13 20.63 -11.79
CA PRO A 534 -22.32 21.47 -11.84
C PRO A 534 -22.37 22.41 -10.64
N ALA A 535 -22.76 23.67 -10.91
CA ALA A 535 -23.08 24.63 -9.87
C ALA A 535 -24.17 24.01 -8.96
N GLN A 536 -24.08 24.25 -7.65
CA GLN A 536 -25.16 23.85 -6.76
C GLN A 536 -26.45 24.57 -7.19
N PRO A 537 -27.60 23.87 -7.22
CA PRO A 537 -28.87 24.47 -7.58
C PRO A 537 -29.28 25.61 -6.64
#